data_AF-A0A956HHQ1-F1
#
_entry.id   AF-A0A956HHQ1-F1
#
_cell.length_a   1.000
_cell.length_b   1.000
_cell.length_c   1.000
_cell.angle_alpha   90.00
_cell.angle_beta   90.00
_cell.angle_gamma   90.00
#
_symmetry.space_group_name_H-M   'P 1'
#
loop_
_entity.id
_entity.type
_entity.pdbx_description
1 polymer ?
#
loop_
_entity_poly.entity_id
_entity_poly.type
_entity_poly.pdbx_seq_one_letter_code
_entity_poly.pdbx_strand_id
1 'polypeptide(L)'
;MKDDTLDTGERYDVVLEDPGLHRFSVIDELVIETGRTRDAANELLRQLPAVALSEAKLGQAVRLREHLEMLGARVTVRERTAAPAGERPALLVRLRSMGTNKINTIKAVRSFIALGLKETKELVESAPCVVARGLDPEAAQALLEALVSAGASASIEVDDQDPPVAATTVHATGQLAAEHDVILRSPGPAKIPVIKELRTALGLGLKEAKNLCDAAPSVIANALEPAVARDLASRLVAVGAVVEVRPPLPGVGASAVERSWQVVLEVIGPKKINVIKVARAATGLGLKDTKELVESAPCVIARGLSTAAAQALRDELLAAHAQARVDAVTVEAPTQVATYRLLLDSFGAKKIMTIKAVRTILPGLGLRVVKELVESAPCEVASGLERDAARRALHELTEAGAHARLEEER
;
A
#
# COMPACT_ATOMS: atom_id res chain seq x y z
N MET A 1 -36.65 35.32 -0.65
CA MET A 1 -36.93 34.68 -1.95
C MET A 1 -36.26 33.33 -1.93
N LYS A 2 -37.02 32.31 -2.30
CA LYS A 2 -36.71 30.88 -2.21
C LYS A 2 -35.62 30.53 -3.23
N ASP A 3 -34.41 30.22 -2.75
CA ASP A 3 -33.41 29.47 -3.51
C ASP A 3 -33.56 28.01 -3.09
N ASP A 4 -34.59 27.39 -3.65
CA ASP A 4 -35.02 26.01 -3.39
C ASP A 4 -34.87 25.22 -4.70
N THR A 5 -33.68 25.33 -5.33
CA THR A 5 -33.48 24.86 -6.73
C THR A 5 -32.15 24.15 -6.98
N LEU A 6 -31.51 23.62 -5.93
CA LEU A 6 -30.41 22.66 -6.05
C LEU A 6 -30.55 21.59 -4.97
N ASP A 7 -31.68 20.87 -4.97
CA ASP A 7 -31.77 19.58 -4.26
C ASP A 7 -31.44 18.47 -5.26
N THR A 8 -30.15 18.34 -5.61
CA THR A 8 -29.64 17.23 -6.44
C THR A 8 -29.65 15.89 -5.68
N GLY A 9 -30.11 15.86 -4.42
CA GLY A 9 -30.05 14.68 -3.56
C GLY A 9 -28.65 14.35 -3.04
N GLU A 10 -27.64 15.09 -3.52
CA GLU A 10 -26.24 14.98 -3.14
C GLU A 10 -26.02 15.69 -1.80
N ARG A 11 -25.45 14.97 -0.84
CA ARG A 11 -25.09 15.51 0.47
C ARG A 11 -23.63 15.95 0.40
N TYR A 12 -23.24 16.97 1.15
CA TYR A 12 -21.88 17.50 1.12
C TYR A 12 -21.31 17.59 2.54
N ASP A 13 -20.03 17.29 2.68
CA ASP A 13 -19.28 17.44 3.92
C ASP A 13 -18.30 18.62 3.77
N VAL A 14 -18.31 19.52 4.74
CA VAL A 14 -17.40 20.66 4.83
C VAL A 14 -16.26 20.28 5.76
N VAL A 15 -15.07 20.08 5.19
CA VAL A 15 -13.85 19.72 5.91
C VAL A 15 -13.02 20.98 6.11
N LEU A 16 -12.83 21.36 7.37
CA LEU A 16 -11.94 22.44 7.75
C LEU A 16 -10.53 21.86 7.93
N GLU A 17 -9.61 22.30 7.09
CA GLU A 17 -8.22 21.83 7.10
C GLU A 17 -7.33 22.72 7.95
N ASP A 18 -7.56 24.04 7.90
CA ASP A 18 -6.82 25.02 8.67
C ASP A 18 -7.74 26.19 9.06
N PRO A 19 -7.80 26.61 10.34
CA PRO A 19 -8.68 27.68 10.81
C PRO A 19 -8.12 29.09 10.53
N GLY A 20 -6.92 29.21 9.95
CA GLY A 20 -6.28 30.47 9.63
C GLY A 20 -5.87 31.30 10.85
N LEU A 21 -5.61 32.59 10.62
CA LEU A 21 -5.25 33.54 11.68
C LEU A 21 -6.44 33.92 12.58
N HIS A 22 -7.68 33.76 12.12
CA HIS A 22 -8.88 34.19 12.83
C HIS A 22 -9.64 33.03 13.47
N ARG A 23 -8.92 32.17 14.21
CA ARG A 23 -9.46 30.97 14.88
C ARG A 23 -10.71 31.24 15.72
N PHE A 24 -10.80 32.35 16.44
CA PHE A 24 -11.96 32.69 17.26
C PHE A 24 -13.20 33.03 16.43
N SER A 25 -13.02 33.74 15.32
CA SER A 25 -14.10 34.05 14.38
C SER A 25 -14.59 32.79 13.66
N VAL A 26 -13.69 31.87 13.34
CA VAL A 26 -14.03 30.55 12.79
C VAL A 26 -14.84 29.73 13.80
N ILE A 27 -14.51 29.78 15.09
CA ILE A 27 -15.30 29.12 16.14
C ILE A 27 -16.71 29.70 16.23
N ASP A 28 -16.85 31.03 16.24
CA ASP A 28 -18.18 31.66 16.31
C ASP A 28 -19.02 31.32 15.06
N GLU A 29 -18.42 31.32 13.87
CA GLU A 29 -19.12 30.95 12.63
C GLU A 29 -19.55 29.48 12.62
N LEU A 30 -18.69 28.57 13.10
CA LEU A 30 -19.03 27.15 13.26
C LEU A 30 -20.18 26.97 14.27
N VAL A 31 -20.17 27.71 15.37
CA VAL A 31 -21.26 27.67 16.36
C VAL A 31 -22.60 28.12 15.76
N ILE A 32 -22.57 29.17 14.92
CA ILE A 32 -23.76 29.72 14.26
C ILE A 32 -24.33 28.73 13.23
N GLU A 33 -23.49 28.21 12.34
CA GLU A 33 -23.94 27.38 11.20
C GLU A 33 -24.16 25.91 11.59
N THR A 34 -23.38 25.36 12.52
CA THR A 34 -23.49 23.94 12.92
C THR A 34 -24.32 23.76 14.21
N GLY A 35 -24.71 24.84 14.89
CA GLY A 35 -25.42 24.80 16.18
C GLY A 35 -24.65 24.15 17.34
N ARG A 36 -23.33 23.98 17.21
CA ARG A 36 -22.47 23.34 18.22
C ARG A 36 -22.16 24.33 19.34
N THR A 37 -21.78 23.84 20.52
CA THR A 37 -21.27 24.72 21.58
C THR A 37 -19.88 25.26 21.21
N ARG A 38 -19.50 26.43 21.74
CA ARG A 38 -18.15 27.01 21.53
C ARG A 38 -17.03 26.03 21.91
N ASP A 39 -17.22 25.27 22.97
CA ASP A 39 -16.24 24.27 23.41
C ASP A 39 -16.13 23.11 22.43
N ALA A 40 -17.26 22.63 21.88
CA ALA A 40 -17.27 21.59 20.86
C ALA A 40 -16.61 22.07 19.56
N ALA A 41 -16.89 23.30 19.12
CA ALA A 41 -16.24 23.92 17.97
C ALA A 41 -14.73 24.08 18.19
N ASN A 42 -14.30 24.49 19.39
CA ASN A 42 -12.87 24.62 19.70
C ASN A 42 -12.15 23.27 19.75
N GLU A 43 -12.82 22.22 20.24
CA GLU A 43 -12.30 20.84 20.23
C GLU A 43 -12.17 20.30 18.82
N LEU A 44 -13.14 20.57 17.94
CA LEU A 44 -13.03 20.25 16.51
C LEU A 44 -11.82 20.91 15.86
N LEU A 45 -11.55 22.18 16.19
CA LEU A 45 -10.34 22.86 15.69
C LEU A 45 -9.02 22.31 16.27
N ARG A 46 -9.06 21.46 17.30
CA ARG A 46 -7.86 20.74 17.77
C ARG A 46 -7.62 19.44 17.01
N GLN A 47 -8.65 18.94 16.33
CA GLN A 47 -8.65 17.67 15.60
C GLN A 47 -8.55 17.88 14.09
N LEU A 48 -7.89 18.97 13.66
CA LEU A 48 -7.74 19.28 12.24
C LEU A 48 -6.94 18.18 11.52
N PRO A 49 -7.35 17.76 10.31
CA PRO A 49 -8.53 18.22 9.55
C PRO A 49 -9.85 17.73 10.16
N ALA A 50 -10.82 18.64 10.35
CA ALA A 50 -12.06 18.35 11.06
C ALA A 50 -13.28 18.58 10.17
N VAL A 51 -14.28 17.69 10.27
CA VAL A 51 -15.57 17.87 9.58
C VAL A 51 -16.39 18.93 10.33
N ALA A 52 -16.39 20.14 9.78
CA ALA A 52 -17.11 21.29 10.30
C ALA A 52 -18.62 21.04 10.23
N LEU A 53 -19.11 20.59 9.07
CA LEU A 53 -20.53 20.34 8.83
C LEU A 53 -20.67 19.10 7.94
N SER A 54 -21.54 18.17 8.35
CA SER A 54 -21.79 16.92 7.64
C SER A 54 -23.21 16.85 7.12
N GLU A 55 -23.43 16.15 6.02
CA GLU A 55 -24.76 15.97 5.40
C GLU A 55 -25.43 17.30 4.97
N ALA A 56 -24.64 18.31 4.64
CA ALA A 56 -25.14 19.60 4.20
C ALA A 56 -25.78 19.48 2.82
N LYS A 57 -26.76 20.36 2.55
CA LYS A 57 -27.11 20.68 1.16
C LYS A 57 -25.97 21.47 0.52
N LEU A 58 -25.77 21.34 -0.79
CA LEU A 58 -24.73 22.06 -1.53
C LEU A 58 -24.73 23.57 -1.21
N GLY A 59 -25.91 24.19 -1.20
CA GLY A 59 -26.06 25.62 -0.89
C GLY A 59 -25.63 25.99 0.54
N GLN A 60 -25.75 25.09 1.51
CA GLN A 60 -25.26 25.31 2.89
C GLN A 60 -23.75 25.12 2.97
N ALA A 61 -23.22 24.07 2.32
CA ALA A 61 -21.79 23.79 2.29
C ALA A 61 -20.98 24.91 1.62
N VAL A 62 -21.48 25.46 0.51
CA VAL A 62 -20.83 26.57 -0.21
C VAL A 62 -20.84 27.85 0.63
N ARG A 63 -21.95 28.19 1.28
CA ARG A 63 -22.05 29.38 2.16
C ARG A 63 -21.07 29.30 3.32
N LEU A 64 -21.03 28.15 4.00
CA LEU A 64 -20.10 27.94 5.11
C LEU A 64 -18.64 28.01 4.63
N ARG A 65 -18.33 27.41 3.48
CA ARG A 65 -16.98 27.51 2.88
C ARG A 65 -16.60 28.97 2.62
N GLU A 66 -17.46 29.73 1.96
CA GLU A 66 -17.19 31.14 1.60
C GLU A 66 -16.95 32.01 2.86
N HIS A 67 -17.77 31.84 3.90
CA HIS A 67 -17.59 32.58 5.15
C HIS A 67 -16.29 32.19 5.88
N LEU A 68 -15.96 30.90 5.92
CA LEU A 68 -14.73 30.41 6.55
C LEU A 68 -13.48 30.84 5.75
N GLU A 69 -13.52 30.78 4.42
CA GLU A 69 -12.44 31.27 3.56
C GLU A 69 -12.23 32.79 3.67
N MET A 70 -13.31 33.56 3.85
CA MET A 70 -13.23 35.01 4.10
C MET A 70 -12.52 35.31 5.43
N LEU A 71 -12.63 34.42 6.42
CA LEU A 71 -11.91 34.48 7.69
C LEU A 71 -10.48 33.93 7.60
N GLY A 72 -10.02 33.56 6.40
CA GLY A 72 -8.68 33.05 6.14
C GLY A 72 -8.50 31.57 6.50
N ALA A 73 -9.59 30.84 6.72
CA ALA A 73 -9.56 29.41 6.95
C ALA A 73 -9.48 28.64 5.62
N ARG A 74 -8.74 27.53 5.59
CA ARG A 74 -8.68 26.62 4.45
C ARG A 74 -9.74 25.53 4.61
N VAL A 75 -10.72 25.51 3.70
CA VAL A 75 -11.88 24.62 3.77
C VAL A 75 -12.06 23.88 2.46
N THR A 76 -12.30 22.57 2.52
CA THR A 76 -12.66 21.74 1.38
C THR A 76 -14.09 21.23 1.51
N VAL A 77 -14.89 21.41 0.46
CA VAL A 77 -16.25 20.85 0.37
C VAL A 77 -16.17 19.57 -0.44
N ARG A 78 -16.61 18.46 0.13
CA ARG A 78 -16.60 17.13 -0.49
C ARG A 78 -18.02 16.66 -0.72
N GLU A 79 -18.31 16.19 -1.93
CA GLU A 79 -19.58 15.54 -2.23
C GLU A 79 -19.61 14.14 -1.60
N ARG A 80 -20.65 13.87 -0.82
CA ARG A 80 -20.94 12.57 -0.23
C ARG A 80 -21.79 11.79 -1.23
N THR A 81 -21.14 10.97 -2.03
CA THR A 81 -21.79 9.90 -2.79
C THR A 81 -22.33 8.87 -1.80
N ALA A 82 -23.58 8.43 -1.97
CA ALA A 82 -24.19 7.43 -1.11
C ALA A 82 -23.32 6.16 -1.09
N ALA A 83 -22.70 5.88 0.04
CA ALA A 83 -21.89 4.68 0.24
C ALA A 83 -22.78 3.44 0.09
N PRO A 84 -22.32 2.36 -0.57
CA PRO A 84 -22.96 1.07 -0.44
C PRO A 84 -22.98 0.68 1.05
N ALA A 85 -24.12 0.22 1.53
CA ALA A 85 -24.30 -0.18 2.91
C ALA A 85 -23.35 -1.34 3.26
N GLY A 86 -22.25 -1.04 3.94
CA GLY A 86 -21.35 -2.06 4.49
C GLY A 86 -19.90 -1.63 4.53
N GLU A 87 -19.53 -0.74 5.46
CA GLU A 87 -18.21 -0.74 6.10
C GLU A 87 -18.31 0.10 7.38
N ARG A 88 -18.70 -0.57 8.46
CA ARG A 88 -18.51 -0.06 9.83
C ARG A 88 -17.08 -0.42 10.24
N PRO A 89 -16.37 0.43 11.00
CA PRO A 89 -15.01 0.13 11.42
C PRO A 89 -15.00 -1.19 12.19
N ALA A 90 -14.04 -2.06 11.89
CA ALA A 90 -13.73 -3.24 12.68
C ALA A 90 -13.34 -2.79 14.10
N LEU A 91 -14.11 -3.20 15.11
CA LEU A 91 -13.84 -2.85 16.50
C LEU A 91 -13.14 -4.01 17.20
N LEU A 92 -12.21 -3.70 18.09
CA LEU A 92 -11.60 -4.65 19.00
C LEU A 92 -12.06 -4.39 20.44
N VAL A 93 -12.12 -5.46 21.24
CA VAL A 93 -12.39 -5.37 22.68
C VAL A 93 -11.13 -5.73 23.43
N ARG A 94 -10.58 -4.76 24.16
CA ARG A 94 -9.40 -4.90 25.01
C ARG A 94 -9.81 -5.13 26.45
N LEU A 95 -9.42 -6.26 27.01
CA LEU A 95 -9.55 -6.53 28.44
C LEU A 95 -8.39 -5.86 29.19
N ARG A 96 -8.71 -4.93 30.08
CA ARG A 96 -7.76 -4.26 30.98
C ARG A 96 -7.51 -5.07 32.24
N SER A 97 -8.54 -5.73 32.77
CA SER A 97 -8.47 -6.53 33.99
C SER A 97 -9.52 -7.64 33.99
N MET A 98 -9.10 -8.82 34.45
CA MET A 98 -9.90 -10.03 34.64
C MET A 98 -11.02 -9.93 35.69
N GLY A 99 -10.91 -8.97 36.62
CA GLY A 99 -11.81 -8.88 37.77
C GLY A 99 -11.63 -10.00 38.80
N THR A 100 -12.53 -10.03 39.79
CA THR A 100 -12.53 -11.04 40.87
C THR A 100 -13.18 -12.37 40.46
N ASN A 101 -14.08 -12.35 39.47
CA ASN A 101 -14.87 -13.52 39.04
C ASN A 101 -14.31 -14.18 37.76
N LYS A 102 -13.08 -14.70 37.86
CA LYS A 102 -12.30 -15.29 36.74
C LYS A 102 -13.08 -16.29 35.88
N ILE A 103 -13.87 -17.16 36.49
CA ILE A 103 -14.65 -18.19 35.77
C ILE A 103 -15.72 -17.56 34.88
N ASN A 104 -16.36 -16.47 35.33
CA ASN A 104 -17.41 -15.80 34.57
C ASN A 104 -16.80 -14.98 33.42
N THR A 105 -15.65 -14.33 33.65
CA THR A 105 -14.91 -13.62 32.60
C THR A 105 -14.48 -14.58 31.48
N ILE A 106 -13.95 -15.76 31.83
CA ILE A 106 -13.56 -16.79 30.84
C ILE A 106 -14.78 -17.32 30.07
N LYS A 107 -15.93 -17.53 30.74
CA LYS A 107 -17.17 -17.96 30.07
C LYS A 107 -17.71 -16.88 29.13
N ALA A 108 -17.67 -15.62 29.53
CA ALA A 108 -18.09 -14.49 28.72
C ALA A 108 -17.22 -14.40 27.45
N VAL A 109 -15.89 -14.38 27.59
CA VAL A 109 -14.97 -14.34 26.44
C VAL A 109 -15.21 -15.53 25.50
N ARG A 110 -15.31 -16.76 26.02
CA ARG A 110 -15.51 -17.97 25.20
C ARG A 110 -16.88 -18.03 24.49
N SER A 111 -17.87 -17.30 24.97
CA SER A 111 -19.17 -17.21 24.28
C SER A 111 -19.07 -16.39 23.00
N PHE A 112 -18.09 -15.49 22.90
CA PHE A 112 -17.88 -14.62 21.73
C PHE A 112 -16.70 -15.07 20.87
N ILE A 113 -15.69 -15.72 21.44
CA ILE A 113 -14.56 -16.30 20.69
C ILE A 113 -14.58 -17.82 20.79
N ALA A 114 -14.51 -18.50 19.64
CA ALA A 114 -14.51 -19.96 19.54
C ALA A 114 -13.18 -20.62 19.96
N LEU A 115 -12.47 -20.05 20.94
CA LEU A 115 -11.23 -20.59 21.48
C LEU A 115 -11.49 -21.69 22.52
N GLY A 116 -10.53 -22.60 22.70
CA GLY A 116 -10.62 -23.66 23.70
C GLY A 116 -10.50 -23.13 25.14
N LEU A 117 -11.04 -23.86 26.13
CA LEU A 117 -11.03 -23.44 27.55
C LEU A 117 -9.62 -23.08 28.07
N LYS A 118 -8.58 -23.80 27.60
CA LYS A 118 -7.19 -23.55 27.98
C LYS A 118 -6.68 -22.23 27.38
N GLU A 119 -6.94 -21.99 26.11
CA GLU A 119 -6.53 -20.78 25.38
C GLU A 119 -7.26 -19.55 25.90
N THR A 120 -8.57 -19.65 26.17
CA THR A 120 -9.32 -18.54 26.77
C THR A 120 -8.80 -18.22 28.16
N LYS A 121 -8.46 -19.24 28.97
CA LYS A 121 -7.89 -19.01 30.29
C LYS A 121 -6.55 -18.27 30.20
N GLU A 122 -5.63 -18.73 29.36
CA GLU A 122 -4.32 -18.10 29.15
C GLU A 122 -4.46 -16.67 28.61
N LEU A 123 -5.33 -16.45 27.62
CA LEU A 123 -5.59 -15.14 27.02
C LEU A 123 -6.10 -14.17 28.08
N VAL A 124 -7.13 -14.54 28.82
CA VAL A 124 -7.75 -13.63 29.78
C VAL A 124 -6.83 -13.44 31.01
N GLU A 125 -5.99 -14.43 31.39
CA GLU A 125 -4.99 -14.30 32.48
C GLU A 125 -3.83 -13.37 32.12
N SER A 126 -3.60 -13.12 30.82
CA SER A 126 -2.61 -12.16 30.32
C SER A 126 -3.09 -10.71 30.27
N ALA A 127 -4.17 -10.35 30.97
CA ALA A 127 -4.66 -8.98 31.03
C ALA A 127 -3.55 -8.00 31.50
N PRO A 128 -3.29 -6.87 30.79
CA PRO A 128 -4.11 -6.31 29.72
C PRO A 128 -3.87 -6.94 28.33
N CYS A 129 -4.94 -7.44 27.69
CA CYS A 129 -4.88 -8.17 26.41
C CYS A 129 -6.09 -7.85 25.51
N VAL A 130 -5.99 -8.12 24.21
CA VAL A 130 -7.12 -8.01 23.27
C VAL A 130 -7.86 -9.34 23.24
N VAL A 131 -9.14 -9.35 23.62
CA VAL A 131 -9.93 -10.59 23.73
C VAL A 131 -10.67 -10.93 22.44
N ALA A 132 -11.02 -9.94 21.63
CA ALA A 132 -11.65 -10.13 20.33
C ALA A 132 -11.33 -8.95 19.40
N ARG A 133 -11.26 -9.21 18.08
CA ARG A 133 -10.97 -8.26 16.99
C ARG A 133 -12.01 -8.40 15.89
N GLY A 134 -12.14 -7.39 15.03
CA GLY A 134 -13.04 -7.46 13.87
C GLY A 134 -14.53 -7.58 14.23
N LEU A 135 -14.94 -7.12 15.41
CA LEU A 135 -16.33 -7.16 15.84
C LEU A 135 -17.11 -6.00 15.22
N ASP A 136 -18.34 -6.27 14.82
CA ASP A 136 -19.34 -5.24 14.53
C ASP A 136 -19.72 -4.49 15.83
N PRO A 137 -20.26 -3.26 15.77
CA PRO A 137 -20.53 -2.46 16.97
C PRO A 137 -21.53 -3.09 17.92
N GLU A 138 -22.46 -3.91 17.43
CA GLU A 138 -23.44 -4.58 18.28
C GLU A 138 -22.77 -5.73 19.04
N ALA A 139 -21.94 -6.54 18.36
CA ALA A 139 -21.17 -7.61 18.99
C ALA A 139 -20.05 -7.09 19.92
N ALA A 140 -19.39 -5.99 19.57
CA ALA A 140 -18.37 -5.35 20.42
C ALA A 140 -18.97 -4.80 21.71
N GLN A 141 -20.15 -4.17 21.61
CA GLN A 141 -20.88 -3.66 22.78
C GLN A 141 -21.44 -4.81 23.63
N ALA A 142 -22.00 -5.85 23.01
CA ALA A 142 -22.48 -7.04 23.72
C ALA A 142 -21.35 -7.77 24.48
N LEU A 143 -20.15 -7.88 23.89
CA LEU A 143 -18.99 -8.46 24.56
C LEU A 143 -18.50 -7.57 25.71
N LEU A 144 -18.46 -6.24 25.53
CA LEU A 144 -18.10 -5.30 26.59
C LEU A 144 -19.06 -5.42 27.79
N GLU A 145 -20.37 -5.43 27.54
CA GLU A 145 -21.40 -5.58 28.58
C GLU A 145 -21.30 -6.94 29.29
N ALA A 146 -21.03 -8.01 28.56
CA ALA A 146 -20.78 -9.34 29.13
C ALA A 146 -19.52 -9.39 30.01
N LEU A 147 -18.46 -8.66 29.65
CA LEU A 147 -17.23 -8.57 30.45
C LEU A 147 -17.41 -7.72 31.71
N VAL A 148 -18.09 -6.58 31.60
CA VAL A 148 -18.36 -5.69 32.73
C VAL A 148 -19.32 -6.35 33.73
N SER A 149 -20.37 -7.02 33.26
CA SER A 149 -21.29 -7.80 34.12
C SER A 149 -20.60 -9.00 34.78
N ALA A 150 -19.59 -9.59 34.13
CA ALA A 150 -18.73 -10.60 34.73
C ALA A 150 -17.72 -10.04 35.76
N GLY A 151 -17.65 -8.70 35.92
CA GLY A 151 -16.76 -8.03 36.87
C GLY A 151 -15.36 -7.71 36.32
N ALA A 152 -15.15 -7.88 35.02
CA ALA A 152 -13.92 -7.53 34.32
C ALA A 152 -13.94 -6.06 33.84
N SER A 153 -12.77 -5.46 33.66
CA SER A 153 -12.62 -4.14 33.04
C SER A 153 -12.17 -4.31 31.59
N ALA A 154 -12.95 -3.84 30.63
CA ALA A 154 -12.62 -3.86 29.21
C ALA A 154 -12.94 -2.51 28.53
N SER A 155 -12.32 -2.24 27.38
CA SER A 155 -12.57 -1.08 26.53
C SER A 155 -12.73 -1.50 25.07
N ILE A 156 -13.65 -0.85 24.35
CA ILE A 156 -13.75 -0.96 22.90
C ILE A 156 -12.75 0.02 22.30
N GLU A 157 -11.89 -0.47 21.41
CA GLU A 157 -10.93 0.32 20.65
C GLU A 157 -11.16 0.05 19.16
N VAL A 158 -10.79 1.00 18.31
CA VAL A 158 -10.81 0.80 16.86
C VAL A 158 -9.65 -0.13 16.51
N ASP A 159 -9.90 -1.18 15.73
CA ASP A 159 -8.86 -2.11 15.29
C ASP A 159 -8.02 -1.43 14.20
N ASP A 160 -7.03 -0.62 14.60
CA ASP A 160 -6.07 0.05 13.72
C ASP A 160 -4.98 -0.93 13.20
N GLN A 161 -5.38 -2.16 12.86
CA GLN A 161 -4.57 -3.11 12.08
C GLN A 161 -5.20 -3.25 10.69
N ASP A 162 -4.73 -2.37 9.80
CA ASP A 162 -5.04 -2.19 8.37
C ASP A 162 -6.49 -1.75 7.99
N PRO A 163 -6.63 -0.64 7.25
CA PRO A 163 -7.89 -0.21 6.65
C PRO A 163 -8.37 -1.15 5.52
N PRO A 164 -9.68 -1.21 5.23
CA PRO A 164 -10.20 -1.97 4.10
C PRO A 164 -9.68 -1.41 2.77
N VAL A 165 -9.33 -2.33 1.88
CA VAL A 165 -8.79 -2.08 0.54
C VAL A 165 -9.94 -1.70 -0.41
N ALA A 166 -10.01 -0.43 -0.86
CA ALA A 166 -10.54 -0.06 -2.19
C ALA A 166 -10.17 1.39 -2.61
N ALA A 167 -9.23 1.48 -3.55
CA ALA A 167 -9.06 2.50 -4.60
C ALA A 167 -9.21 4.01 -4.30
N THR A 168 -8.06 4.66 -4.03
CA THR A 168 -7.53 5.91 -4.61
C THR A 168 -8.50 7.00 -5.12
N THR A 169 -8.49 8.17 -4.46
CA THR A 169 -7.84 9.38 -5.03
C THR A 169 -7.41 10.34 -3.92
N VAL A 170 -6.18 10.86 -4.06
CA VAL A 170 -5.34 11.47 -3.01
C VAL A 170 -5.40 12.99 -3.07
N HIS A 171 -5.35 13.67 -1.91
CA HIS A 171 -4.52 14.86 -1.61
C HIS A 171 -4.60 15.08 -0.07
N ALA A 172 -3.65 14.66 0.77
CA ALA A 172 -2.23 15.00 0.97
C ALA A 172 -1.99 16.11 2.01
N THR A 173 -1.49 15.71 3.20
CA THR A 173 -0.43 16.27 4.09
C THR A 173 -0.81 16.01 5.56
N GLY A 174 -0.01 15.40 6.44
CA GLY A 174 1.25 14.67 6.33
C GLY A 174 1.73 14.30 7.74
N GLN A 175 2.20 13.06 7.95
CA GLN A 175 3.37 12.76 8.79
C GLN A 175 3.80 11.31 8.50
N LEU A 176 5.03 11.18 7.98
CA LEU A 176 5.55 9.95 7.38
C LEU A 176 5.84 8.86 8.43
N ALA A 177 5.18 7.72 8.32
CA ALA A 177 5.71 6.46 8.83
C ALA A 177 6.92 6.08 7.96
N ALA A 178 8.12 6.25 8.51
CA ALA A 178 9.36 5.87 7.84
C ALA A 178 9.59 4.36 8.04
N GLU A 179 9.37 3.56 7.00
CA GLU A 179 9.69 2.13 6.94
C GLU A 179 11.21 1.94 6.86
N HIS A 180 11.78 1.07 7.71
CA HIS A 180 13.22 0.81 7.76
C HIS A 180 13.53 -0.67 7.53
N ASP A 181 14.63 -0.94 6.81
CA ASP A 181 15.14 -2.28 6.59
C ASP A 181 16.26 -2.61 7.58
N VAL A 182 16.23 -3.82 8.13
CA VAL A 182 17.23 -4.32 9.09
C VAL A 182 18.15 -5.30 8.38
N ILE A 183 19.41 -4.91 8.18
CA ILE A 183 20.42 -5.69 7.45
C ILE A 183 21.45 -6.25 8.43
N LEU A 184 21.62 -7.57 8.47
CA LEU A 184 22.71 -8.25 9.15
C LEU A 184 23.97 -8.10 8.32
N ARG A 185 24.90 -7.22 8.72
CA ARG A 185 26.20 -7.11 8.03
C ARG A 185 27.14 -8.24 8.43
N SER A 186 27.10 -8.66 9.68
CA SER A 186 27.87 -9.79 10.18
C SER A 186 27.23 -10.35 11.44
N PRO A 187 27.17 -11.68 11.63
CA PRO A 187 26.68 -12.28 12.87
C PRO A 187 27.71 -12.22 14.02
N GLY A 188 28.92 -11.68 13.77
CA GLY A 188 29.97 -11.62 14.77
C GLY A 188 30.49 -13.01 15.21
N PRO A 189 31.29 -13.07 16.28
CA PRO A 189 31.86 -14.33 16.78
C PRO A 189 30.83 -15.23 17.50
N ALA A 190 29.73 -14.65 17.98
CA ALA A 190 28.69 -15.34 18.75
C ALA A 190 27.48 -15.74 17.87
N LYS A 191 27.70 -16.61 16.87
CA LYS A 191 26.66 -16.98 15.89
C LYS A 191 25.43 -17.69 16.49
N ILE A 192 25.61 -18.51 17.51
CA ILE A 192 24.52 -19.31 18.12
C ILE A 192 23.43 -18.43 18.77
N PRO A 193 23.75 -17.42 19.61
CA PRO A 193 22.73 -16.54 20.17
C PRO A 193 22.07 -15.64 19.11
N VAL A 194 22.79 -15.20 18.07
CA VAL A 194 22.21 -14.49 16.92
C VAL A 194 21.16 -15.36 16.20
N ILE A 195 21.47 -16.63 15.95
CA ILE A 195 20.53 -17.59 15.33
C ILE A 195 19.29 -17.78 16.20
N LYS A 196 19.45 -17.88 17.54
CA LYS A 196 18.31 -18.01 18.46
C LYS A 196 17.43 -16.77 18.45
N GLU A 197 18.01 -15.58 18.42
CA GLU A 197 17.27 -14.32 18.40
C GLU A 197 16.53 -14.11 17.08
N LEU A 198 17.16 -14.42 15.94
CA LEU A 198 16.49 -14.45 14.62
C LEU A 198 15.31 -15.42 14.61
N ARG A 199 15.44 -16.55 15.30
CA ARG A 199 14.38 -17.56 15.42
C ARG A 199 13.20 -17.05 16.24
N THR A 200 13.48 -16.40 17.37
CA THR A 200 12.47 -15.87 18.27
C THR A 200 11.76 -14.65 17.66
N ALA A 201 12.53 -13.75 17.03
CA ALA A 201 12.01 -12.49 16.50
C ALA A 201 11.27 -12.64 15.16
N LEU A 202 11.65 -13.61 14.33
CA LEU A 202 11.06 -13.81 12.99
C LEU A 202 10.29 -15.13 12.86
N GLY A 203 10.24 -15.95 13.92
CA GLY A 203 9.57 -17.26 13.87
C GLY A 203 10.22 -18.30 12.96
N LEU A 204 11.47 -18.07 12.52
CA LEU A 204 12.16 -18.92 11.54
C LEU A 204 12.48 -20.32 12.10
N GLY A 205 12.73 -21.31 11.24
CA GLY A 205 13.29 -22.60 11.64
C GLY A 205 14.79 -22.53 11.99
N LEU A 206 15.34 -23.54 12.69
CA LEU A 206 16.78 -23.57 13.05
C LEU A 206 17.69 -23.50 11.82
N LYS A 207 17.27 -24.13 10.71
CA LYS A 207 18.02 -24.14 9.45
C LYS A 207 17.96 -22.79 8.74
N GLU A 208 16.82 -22.10 8.81
CA GLU A 208 16.60 -20.79 8.19
C GLU A 208 17.34 -19.69 8.92
N ALA A 209 17.22 -19.64 10.25
CA ALA A 209 17.96 -18.69 11.07
C ALA A 209 19.48 -18.90 10.94
N LYS A 210 19.94 -20.15 10.79
CA LYS A 210 21.35 -20.46 10.49
C LYS A 210 21.77 -19.97 9.12
N ASN A 211 21.01 -20.28 8.07
CA ASN A 211 21.32 -19.84 6.71
C ASN A 211 21.31 -18.31 6.58
N LEU A 212 20.35 -17.63 7.19
CA LEU A 212 20.25 -16.16 7.20
C LEU A 212 21.43 -15.52 7.94
N CYS A 213 21.86 -16.13 9.05
CA CYS A 213 23.01 -15.73 9.83
C CYS A 213 24.35 -15.97 9.10
N ASP A 214 24.49 -17.11 8.42
CA ASP A 214 25.71 -17.48 7.69
C ASP A 214 25.85 -16.77 6.33
N ALA A 215 24.74 -16.28 5.74
CA ALA A 215 24.72 -15.55 4.47
C ALA A 215 24.97 -14.03 4.62
N ALA A 216 25.51 -13.57 5.75
CA ALA A 216 25.80 -12.15 5.96
C ALA A 216 26.84 -11.63 4.94
N PRO A 217 26.63 -10.46 4.30
CA PRO A 217 25.56 -9.49 4.55
C PRO A 217 24.19 -9.94 4.00
N SER A 218 23.19 -10.02 4.88
CA SER A 218 21.85 -10.53 4.58
C SER A 218 20.77 -9.62 5.17
N VAL A 219 19.62 -9.57 4.52
CA VAL A 219 18.50 -8.74 4.94
C VAL A 219 17.62 -9.55 5.90
N ILE A 220 17.54 -9.10 7.15
CA ILE A 220 16.86 -9.83 8.23
C ILE A 220 15.35 -9.63 8.15
N ALA A 221 14.94 -8.37 7.99
CA ALA A 221 13.55 -7.97 7.96
C ALA A 221 13.42 -6.63 7.23
N ASN A 222 12.42 -6.51 6.36
CA ASN A 222 12.18 -5.34 5.52
C ASN A 222 10.86 -4.68 5.88
N ALA A 223 10.76 -3.39 5.59
CA ALA A 223 9.56 -2.58 5.83
C ALA A 223 9.06 -2.65 7.29
N LEU A 224 9.99 -2.66 8.25
CA LEU A 224 9.63 -2.59 9.66
C LEU A 224 9.33 -1.14 10.04
N GLU A 225 8.34 -0.95 10.91
CA GLU A 225 8.15 0.32 11.59
C GLU A 225 9.44 0.75 12.30
N PRO A 226 9.69 2.06 12.41
CA PRO A 226 10.96 2.58 12.91
C PRO A 226 11.21 2.22 14.38
N ALA A 227 10.15 1.94 15.15
CA ALA A 227 10.26 1.43 16.52
C ALA A 227 10.66 -0.05 16.55
N VAL A 228 10.00 -0.88 15.74
CA VAL A 228 10.24 -2.33 15.67
C VAL A 228 11.61 -2.66 15.04
N ALA A 229 12.01 -1.90 14.01
CA ALA A 229 13.31 -2.04 13.36
C ALA A 229 14.47 -1.74 14.32
N ARG A 230 14.33 -0.70 15.15
CA ARG A 230 15.34 -0.33 16.16
C ARG A 230 15.37 -1.33 17.31
N ASP A 231 14.20 -1.79 17.76
CA ASP A 231 14.10 -2.81 18.81
C ASP A 231 14.76 -4.13 18.36
N LEU A 232 14.43 -4.61 17.16
CA LEU A 232 15.05 -5.79 16.55
C LEU A 232 16.57 -5.63 16.37
N ALA A 233 17.03 -4.49 15.84
CA ALA A 233 18.45 -4.22 15.71
C ALA A 233 19.17 -4.18 17.06
N SER A 234 18.54 -3.60 18.10
CA SER A 234 19.11 -3.55 19.45
C SER A 234 19.26 -4.95 20.06
N ARG A 235 18.25 -5.81 19.90
CA ARG A 235 18.28 -7.20 20.39
C ARG A 235 19.37 -8.01 19.69
N LEU A 236 19.52 -7.83 18.39
CA LEU A 236 20.54 -8.52 17.59
C LEU A 236 21.97 -8.02 17.90
N VAL A 237 22.16 -6.71 18.12
CA VAL A 237 23.44 -6.15 18.54
C VAL A 237 23.81 -6.61 19.96
N ALA A 238 22.84 -6.72 20.87
CA ALA A 238 23.05 -7.22 22.22
C ALA A 238 23.56 -8.68 22.26
N VAL A 239 23.20 -9.49 21.27
CA VAL A 239 23.70 -10.88 21.11
C VAL A 239 24.97 -10.97 20.26
N GLY A 240 25.57 -9.85 19.86
CA GLY A 240 26.87 -9.79 19.19
C GLY A 240 26.85 -9.70 17.67
N ALA A 241 25.70 -9.45 17.04
CA ALA A 241 25.62 -9.18 15.61
C ALA A 241 25.91 -7.71 15.26
N VAL A 242 26.47 -7.49 14.07
CA VAL A 242 26.61 -6.17 13.45
C VAL A 242 25.43 -5.99 12.50
N VAL A 243 24.50 -5.12 12.91
CA VAL A 243 23.25 -4.85 12.20
C VAL A 243 23.21 -3.38 11.79
N GLU A 244 22.78 -3.11 10.57
CA GLU A 244 22.54 -1.77 10.06
C GLU A 244 21.04 -1.60 9.80
N VAL A 245 20.48 -0.50 10.31
CA VAL A 245 19.13 -0.06 9.98
C VAL A 245 19.25 0.96 8.86
N ARG A 246 18.79 0.61 7.65
CA ARG A 246 18.86 1.50 6.49
C ARG A 246 17.58 2.34 6.43
N PRO A 247 17.66 3.69 6.49
CA PRO A 247 16.52 4.55 6.22
C PRO A 247 16.20 4.59 4.72
N PRO A 248 14.96 4.91 4.32
CA PRO A 248 14.62 5.10 2.91
C PRO A 248 15.42 6.29 2.35
N LEU A 249 15.96 6.16 1.13
CA LEU A 249 16.72 7.24 0.49
C LEU A 249 15.85 8.51 0.35
N PRO A 250 16.39 9.71 0.66
CA PRO A 250 15.65 10.96 0.50
C PRO A 250 15.56 11.31 -0.99
N GLY A 251 14.35 11.33 -1.55
CA GLY A 251 14.13 11.83 -2.92
C GLY A 251 13.03 11.18 -3.75
N VAL A 252 12.35 10.14 -3.25
CA VAL A 252 11.19 9.56 -3.95
C VAL A 252 9.94 9.82 -3.10
N GLY A 253 9.23 10.88 -3.46
CA GLY A 253 7.89 11.14 -2.93
C GLY A 253 6.96 9.98 -3.26
N ALA A 254 6.12 9.63 -2.29
CA ALA A 254 5.14 8.56 -2.37
C ALA A 254 4.21 8.74 -3.59
N SER A 255 4.52 8.04 -4.67
CA SER A 255 3.50 7.52 -5.57
C SER A 255 3.33 6.06 -5.19
N ALA A 256 2.08 5.61 -5.03
CA ALA A 256 1.74 4.26 -4.60
C ALA A 256 2.48 3.21 -5.46
N VAL A 257 3.56 2.66 -4.91
CA VAL A 257 4.29 1.54 -5.51
C VAL A 257 3.61 0.28 -5.02
N GLU A 258 2.78 -0.35 -5.85
CA GLU A 258 2.46 -1.76 -5.65
C GLU A 258 3.77 -2.55 -5.76
N ARG A 259 4.27 -2.95 -4.59
CA ARG A 259 5.44 -3.82 -4.50
C ARG A 259 4.99 -5.20 -4.99
N SER A 260 5.66 -5.72 -6.01
CA SER A 260 5.45 -7.08 -6.47
C SER A 260 6.70 -7.91 -6.22
N TRP A 261 6.49 -9.06 -5.60
CA TRP A 261 7.56 -9.96 -5.21
C TRP A 261 7.70 -11.06 -6.27
N GLN A 262 8.94 -11.46 -6.55
CA GLN A 262 9.21 -12.64 -7.37
C GLN A 262 9.85 -13.73 -6.52
N VAL A 263 9.52 -14.97 -6.84
CA VAL A 263 10.14 -16.14 -6.23
C VAL A 263 11.13 -16.73 -7.21
N VAL A 264 12.41 -16.61 -6.89
CA VAL A 264 13.53 -17.18 -7.65
C VAL A 264 13.89 -18.53 -7.03
N LEU A 265 13.79 -19.60 -7.80
CA LEU A 265 14.31 -20.90 -7.44
C LEU A 265 15.81 -20.92 -7.74
N GLU A 266 16.64 -20.93 -6.69
CA GLU A 266 18.10 -20.97 -6.80
C GLU A 266 18.60 -22.39 -6.98
N VAL A 267 18.03 -23.36 -6.24
CA VAL A 267 18.43 -24.77 -6.30
C VAL A 267 17.23 -25.69 -6.17
N ILE A 268 17.01 -26.58 -7.15
CA ILE A 268 15.88 -27.52 -7.16
C ILE A 268 15.91 -28.56 -6.02
N GLY A 269 17.09 -28.88 -5.49
CA GLY A 269 17.26 -29.87 -4.43
C GLY A 269 16.97 -31.33 -4.85
N PRO A 270 17.00 -32.28 -3.90
CA PRO A 270 16.95 -33.71 -4.21
C PRO A 270 15.54 -34.23 -4.55
N LYS A 271 14.47 -33.56 -4.09
CA LYS A 271 13.06 -33.98 -4.29
C LYS A 271 12.43 -33.26 -5.49
N LYS A 272 13.05 -33.39 -6.67
CA LYS A 272 12.68 -32.67 -7.91
C LYS A 272 11.20 -32.75 -8.27
N ILE A 273 10.57 -33.91 -8.08
CA ILE A 273 9.15 -34.13 -8.40
C ILE A 273 8.23 -33.22 -7.57
N ASN A 274 8.54 -32.97 -6.29
CA ASN A 274 7.73 -32.11 -5.44
C ASN A 274 7.89 -30.64 -5.81
N VAL A 275 9.10 -30.22 -6.18
CA VAL A 275 9.40 -28.86 -6.66
C VAL A 275 8.71 -28.59 -7.99
N ILE A 276 8.70 -29.55 -8.90
CA ILE A 276 7.95 -29.46 -10.18
C ILE A 276 6.45 -29.31 -9.93
N LYS A 277 5.88 -29.99 -8.92
CA LYS A 277 4.45 -29.85 -8.59
C LYS A 277 4.11 -28.45 -8.08
N VAL A 278 4.92 -27.91 -7.17
CA VAL A 278 4.73 -26.55 -6.62
C VAL A 278 4.95 -25.50 -7.70
N ALA A 279 6.03 -25.61 -8.49
CA ALA A 279 6.31 -24.70 -9.60
C ALA A 279 5.22 -24.74 -10.67
N ARG A 280 4.62 -25.90 -10.94
CA ARG A 280 3.49 -26.03 -11.87
C ARG A 280 2.21 -25.41 -11.33
N ALA A 281 1.92 -25.59 -10.04
CA ALA A 281 0.78 -24.96 -9.40
C ALA A 281 0.90 -23.42 -9.40
N ALA A 282 2.12 -22.90 -9.24
CA ALA A 282 2.40 -21.48 -9.23
C ALA A 282 2.47 -20.82 -10.63
N THR A 283 3.01 -21.52 -11.63
CA THR A 283 3.19 -20.99 -13.01
C THR A 283 2.05 -21.32 -13.96
N GLY A 284 1.26 -22.36 -13.66
CA GLY A 284 0.27 -22.92 -14.58
C GLY A 284 0.84 -23.64 -15.81
N LEU A 285 2.17 -23.80 -15.91
CA LEU A 285 2.84 -24.37 -17.08
C LEU A 285 2.64 -25.90 -17.22
N GLY A 286 2.88 -26.43 -18.42
CA GLY A 286 2.85 -27.87 -18.68
C GLY A 286 3.92 -28.64 -17.89
N LEU A 287 3.75 -29.96 -17.72
CA LEU A 287 4.71 -30.81 -16.98
C LEU A 287 6.13 -30.77 -17.60
N LYS A 288 6.19 -30.69 -18.93
CA LYS A 288 7.45 -30.60 -19.68
C LYS A 288 8.13 -29.25 -19.47
N ASP A 289 7.39 -28.15 -19.67
CA ASP A 289 7.93 -26.78 -19.56
C ASP A 289 8.32 -26.44 -18.11
N THR A 290 7.53 -26.90 -17.14
CA THR A 290 7.86 -26.73 -15.72
C THR A 290 9.16 -27.44 -15.38
N LYS A 291 9.35 -28.68 -15.89
CA LYS A 291 10.58 -29.44 -15.66
C LYS A 291 11.80 -28.73 -16.24
N GLU A 292 11.72 -28.27 -17.48
CA GLU A 292 12.79 -27.51 -18.14
C GLU A 292 13.10 -26.21 -17.40
N LEU A 293 12.07 -25.49 -16.93
CA LEU A 293 12.22 -24.27 -16.16
C LEU A 293 12.94 -24.52 -14.83
N VAL A 294 12.50 -25.47 -14.01
CA VAL A 294 13.10 -25.73 -12.69
C VAL A 294 14.47 -26.41 -12.78
N GLU A 295 14.76 -27.14 -13.85
CA GLU A 295 16.09 -27.74 -14.10
C GLU A 295 17.11 -26.68 -14.56
N SER A 296 16.65 -25.54 -15.05
CA SER A 296 17.49 -24.38 -15.44
C SER A 296 17.75 -23.42 -14.27
N ALA A 297 17.68 -23.89 -13.01
CA ALA A 297 17.96 -23.06 -11.84
C ALA A 297 19.40 -22.48 -11.91
N PRO A 298 19.60 -21.17 -11.62
CA PRO A 298 18.65 -20.24 -11.01
C PRO A 298 17.60 -19.68 -12.00
N CYS A 299 16.31 -19.79 -11.66
CA CYS A 299 15.20 -19.38 -12.52
C CYS A 299 14.04 -18.76 -11.72
N VAL A 300 13.21 -17.93 -12.36
CA VAL A 300 12.06 -17.29 -11.71
C VAL A 300 10.81 -18.16 -11.87
N ILE A 301 10.23 -18.57 -10.75
CA ILE A 301 9.04 -19.44 -10.71
C ILE A 301 7.75 -18.62 -10.73
N ALA A 302 7.72 -17.46 -10.09
CA ALA A 302 6.54 -16.59 -10.13
C ALA A 302 6.96 -15.14 -9.95
N ARG A 303 6.21 -14.23 -10.57
CA ARG A 303 6.38 -12.77 -10.53
C ARG A 303 5.03 -12.14 -10.20
N GLY A 304 5.01 -10.92 -9.67
CA GLY A 304 3.73 -10.22 -9.43
C GLY A 304 3.00 -10.69 -8.16
N LEU A 305 3.62 -11.48 -7.29
CA LEU A 305 2.97 -11.99 -6.09
C LEU A 305 2.95 -10.92 -5.00
N SER A 306 1.95 -10.92 -4.12
CA SER A 306 1.93 -10.12 -2.88
C SER A 306 2.92 -10.68 -1.84
N THR A 307 3.23 -9.92 -0.78
CA THR A 307 4.21 -10.35 0.25
C THR A 307 3.85 -11.71 0.84
N ALA A 308 2.57 -11.87 1.19
CA ALA A 308 2.04 -13.10 1.77
C ALA A 308 2.09 -14.26 0.76
N ALA A 309 1.74 -14.03 -0.51
CA ALA A 309 1.76 -15.06 -1.53
C ALA A 309 3.18 -15.47 -1.95
N ALA A 310 4.13 -14.52 -2.00
CA ALA A 310 5.53 -14.79 -2.29
C ALA A 310 6.21 -15.56 -1.16
N GLN A 311 5.90 -15.22 0.10
CA GLN A 311 6.37 -15.96 1.27
C GLN A 311 5.77 -17.38 1.29
N ALA A 312 4.46 -17.53 1.09
CA ALA A 312 3.80 -18.83 1.02
C ALA A 312 4.40 -19.72 -0.07
N LEU A 313 4.61 -19.20 -1.29
CA LEU A 313 5.20 -19.98 -2.39
C LEU A 313 6.67 -20.35 -2.11
N ARG A 314 7.45 -19.45 -1.49
CA ARG A 314 8.80 -19.78 -1.05
C ARG A 314 8.78 -20.89 0.00
N ASP A 315 7.88 -20.82 0.96
CA ASP A 315 7.78 -21.79 2.05
C ASP A 315 7.33 -23.17 1.53
N GLU A 316 6.44 -23.21 0.53
CA GLU A 316 6.09 -24.44 -0.20
C GLU A 316 7.28 -25.04 -0.98
N LEU A 317 8.09 -24.21 -1.64
CA LEU A 317 9.32 -24.65 -2.32
C LEU A 317 10.37 -25.17 -1.32
N LEU A 318 10.49 -24.53 -0.15
CA LEU A 318 11.37 -24.97 0.94
C LEU A 318 10.89 -26.29 1.57
N ALA A 319 9.58 -26.47 1.75
CA ALA A 319 8.98 -27.73 2.18
C ALA A 319 9.25 -28.87 1.19
N ALA A 320 9.35 -28.54 -0.10
CA ALA A 320 9.79 -29.45 -1.16
C ALA A 320 11.32 -29.68 -1.21
N HIS A 321 12.10 -29.11 -0.27
CA HIS A 321 13.56 -29.13 -0.20
C HIS A 321 14.28 -28.43 -1.37
N ALA A 322 13.61 -27.49 -2.04
CA ALA A 322 14.24 -26.53 -2.94
C ALA A 322 14.79 -25.32 -2.16
N GLN A 323 15.79 -24.64 -2.70
CA GLN A 323 16.23 -23.32 -2.23
C GLN A 323 15.57 -22.28 -3.12
N ALA A 324 14.64 -21.53 -2.55
CA ALA A 324 13.98 -20.43 -3.21
C ALA A 324 14.18 -19.15 -2.41
N ARG A 325 14.47 -18.06 -3.12
CA ARG A 325 14.66 -16.72 -2.60
C ARG A 325 13.52 -15.84 -3.09
N VAL A 326 12.98 -15.05 -2.18
CA VAL A 326 12.05 -13.98 -2.55
C VAL A 326 12.89 -12.76 -2.83
N ASP A 327 12.84 -12.32 -4.08
CA ASP A 327 13.42 -11.05 -4.48
C ASP A 327 12.32 -10.01 -4.55
N ALA A 328 12.57 -8.89 -3.87
CA ALA A 328 11.87 -7.66 -4.17
C ALA A 328 12.34 -7.24 -5.57
N VAL A 329 11.51 -7.50 -6.57
CA VAL A 329 11.69 -6.84 -7.85
C VAL A 329 11.02 -5.50 -7.71
N THR A 330 11.79 -4.44 -7.84
CA THR A 330 11.22 -3.17 -8.29
C THR A 330 10.76 -3.42 -9.73
N VAL A 331 9.58 -4.04 -9.87
CA VAL A 331 8.85 -3.91 -11.12
C VAL A 331 8.47 -2.43 -11.11
N GLU A 332 9.07 -1.66 -12.02
CA GLU A 332 8.44 -0.44 -12.47
C GLU A 332 7.03 -0.86 -12.92
N ALA A 333 6.07 -0.76 -12.00
CA ALA A 333 4.66 -0.91 -12.33
C ALA A 333 4.40 0.01 -13.52
N PRO A 334 3.57 -0.40 -14.49
CA PRO A 334 3.35 0.39 -15.68
C PRO A 334 2.88 1.75 -15.21
N THR A 335 3.75 2.75 -15.35
CA THR A 335 3.37 4.16 -15.35
C THR A 335 2.11 4.24 -16.17
N GLN A 336 1.11 5.01 -15.72
CA GLN A 336 0.14 5.58 -16.65
C GLN A 336 0.92 5.91 -17.92
N VAL A 337 0.67 5.12 -18.97
CA VAL A 337 1.42 5.29 -20.19
C VAL A 337 0.89 6.60 -20.69
N ALA A 338 1.60 7.68 -20.36
CA ALA A 338 1.49 8.92 -21.08
C ALA A 338 1.75 8.51 -22.53
N THR A 339 0.67 8.32 -23.27
CA THR A 339 0.73 7.96 -24.67
C THR A 339 1.14 9.24 -25.38
N TYR A 340 2.18 9.17 -26.18
CA TYR A 340 2.67 10.32 -26.91
C TYR A 340 2.24 10.20 -28.36
N ARG A 341 1.85 11.34 -28.94
CA ARG A 341 1.67 11.49 -30.37
C ARG A 341 2.91 12.11 -30.98
N LEU A 342 3.35 11.54 -32.09
CA LEU A 342 4.50 11.98 -32.85
C LEU A 342 4.01 12.80 -34.05
N LEU A 343 4.27 14.10 -34.00
CA LEU A 343 3.89 15.05 -35.02
C LEU A 343 5.10 15.40 -35.86
N LEU A 344 4.98 15.28 -37.18
CA LEU A 344 6.00 15.71 -38.13
C LEU A 344 5.63 17.09 -38.64
N ASP A 345 6.42 18.10 -38.28
CA ASP A 345 6.22 19.49 -38.70
C ASP A 345 6.81 19.75 -40.09
N SER A 346 7.95 19.14 -40.41
CA SER A 346 8.51 19.18 -41.77
C SER A 346 9.46 18.02 -42.06
N PHE A 347 9.48 17.56 -43.31
CA PHE A 347 10.28 16.41 -43.74
C PHE A 347 11.76 16.75 -44.04
N GLY A 348 12.14 18.02 -43.89
CA GLY A 348 13.51 18.52 -44.10
C GLY A 348 14.07 18.31 -45.52
N ALA A 349 15.37 18.53 -45.69
CA ALA A 349 16.04 18.42 -46.99
C ALA A 349 16.26 16.96 -47.47
N LYS A 350 16.25 15.98 -46.55
CA LYS A 350 16.58 14.57 -46.83
C LYS A 350 15.33 13.67 -46.83
N LYS A 351 14.35 14.02 -47.67
CA LYS A 351 13.05 13.34 -47.80
C LYS A 351 13.10 11.81 -47.86
N ILE A 352 14.07 11.23 -48.57
CA ILE A 352 14.21 9.75 -48.68
C ILE A 352 14.58 9.12 -47.32
N MET A 353 15.38 9.80 -46.51
CA MET A 353 15.77 9.33 -45.18
C MET A 353 14.58 9.41 -44.21
N THR A 354 13.79 10.49 -44.29
CA THR A 354 12.55 10.64 -43.52
C THR A 354 11.54 9.53 -43.85
N ILE A 355 11.35 9.21 -45.14
CA ILE A 355 10.46 8.11 -45.57
C ILE A 355 10.95 6.75 -45.04
N LYS A 356 12.27 6.52 -45.01
CA LYS A 356 12.84 5.28 -44.44
C LYS A 356 12.66 5.20 -42.93
N ALA A 357 12.83 6.31 -42.21
CA ALA A 357 12.60 6.40 -40.77
C ALA A 357 11.14 6.14 -40.41
N VAL A 358 10.19 6.81 -41.09
CA VAL A 358 8.75 6.58 -40.87
C VAL A 358 8.35 5.12 -41.17
N ARG A 359 8.95 4.48 -42.17
CA ARG A 359 8.70 3.06 -42.46
C ARG A 359 9.29 2.10 -41.42
N THR A 360 10.30 2.54 -40.67
CA THR A 360 10.88 1.77 -39.57
C THR A 360 10.00 1.88 -38.33
N ILE A 361 9.48 3.08 -38.06
CA ILE A 361 8.53 3.36 -36.98
C ILE A 361 7.18 2.66 -37.23
N LEU A 362 6.71 2.65 -38.49
CA LEU A 362 5.46 2.00 -38.92
C LEU A 362 5.70 0.98 -40.04
N PRO A 363 6.11 -0.26 -39.71
CA PRO A 363 6.46 -1.29 -40.69
C PRO A 363 5.26 -1.82 -41.51
N GLY A 364 4.03 -1.47 -41.12
CA GLY A 364 2.79 -1.91 -41.79
C GLY A 364 2.30 -0.98 -42.91
N LEU A 365 2.88 0.20 -43.10
CA LEU A 365 2.43 1.16 -44.12
C LEU A 365 3.13 0.96 -45.46
N GLY A 366 2.35 0.90 -46.54
CA GLY A 366 2.88 0.80 -47.91
C GLY A 366 3.68 2.05 -48.32
N LEU A 367 4.70 1.89 -49.17
CA LEU A 367 5.62 2.97 -49.57
C LEU A 367 4.89 4.21 -50.12
N ARG A 368 3.77 4.01 -50.83
CA ARG A 368 2.92 5.09 -51.35
C ARG A 368 2.27 5.89 -50.23
N VAL A 369 1.71 5.22 -49.21
CA VAL A 369 1.06 5.84 -48.05
C VAL A 369 2.08 6.59 -47.20
N VAL A 370 3.26 6.02 -46.98
CA VAL A 370 4.35 6.71 -46.25
C VAL A 370 4.82 7.96 -46.98
N LYS A 371 4.94 7.90 -48.31
CA LYS A 371 5.33 9.05 -49.12
C LYS A 371 4.28 10.16 -49.05
N GLU A 372 3.00 9.83 -49.20
CA GLU A 372 1.89 10.79 -49.07
C GLU A 372 1.81 11.38 -47.66
N LEU A 373 2.01 10.57 -46.62
CA LEU A 373 2.00 11.01 -45.22
C LEU A 373 3.14 12.02 -44.94
N VAL A 374 4.38 11.69 -45.33
CA VAL A 374 5.55 12.58 -45.15
C VAL A 374 5.44 13.85 -46.00
N GLU A 375 4.81 13.78 -47.17
CA GLU A 375 4.56 14.94 -48.05
C GLU A 375 3.46 15.88 -47.52
N SER A 376 2.60 15.38 -46.63
CA SER A 376 1.47 16.13 -46.06
C SER A 376 1.81 16.82 -44.72
N ALA A 377 3.09 17.02 -44.41
CA ALA A 377 3.50 17.73 -43.20
C ALA A 377 2.94 19.17 -43.17
N PRO A 378 2.38 19.67 -42.03
CA PRO A 378 2.39 19.06 -40.70
C PRO A 378 1.35 17.92 -40.55
N CYS A 379 1.79 16.75 -40.08
CA CYS A 379 0.95 15.56 -39.95
C CYS A 379 1.31 14.69 -38.73
N GLU A 380 0.35 13.88 -38.26
CA GLU A 380 0.59 12.89 -37.21
C GLU A 380 1.20 11.62 -37.84
N VAL A 381 2.40 11.26 -37.39
CA VAL A 381 3.12 10.08 -37.88
C VAL A 381 2.70 8.84 -37.11
N ALA A 382 2.54 8.93 -35.79
CA ALA A 382 2.10 7.82 -34.93
C ALA A 382 1.49 8.34 -33.63
N SER A 383 0.43 7.69 -33.15
CA SER A 383 -0.24 7.95 -31.87
C SER A 383 -0.17 6.74 -30.95
N GLY A 384 -0.42 6.93 -29.66
CA GLY A 384 -0.40 5.85 -28.69
C GLY A 384 0.99 5.30 -28.36
N LEU A 385 2.06 6.05 -28.63
CA LEU A 385 3.42 5.58 -28.37
C LEU A 385 3.79 5.72 -26.89
N GLU A 386 4.37 4.68 -26.30
CA GLU A 386 4.96 4.77 -24.96
C GLU A 386 6.13 5.76 -24.96
N ARG A 387 6.40 6.39 -23.80
CA ARG A 387 7.43 7.42 -23.63
C ARG A 387 8.79 7.10 -24.28
N ASP A 388 9.29 5.89 -24.10
CA ASP A 388 10.59 5.49 -24.64
C ASP A 388 10.52 5.18 -26.13
N ALA A 389 9.42 4.58 -26.61
CA ALA A 389 9.20 4.36 -28.04
C ALA A 389 9.04 5.69 -28.79
N ALA A 390 8.29 6.63 -28.21
CA ALA A 390 8.09 7.98 -28.72
C ALA A 390 9.42 8.76 -28.83
N ARG A 391 10.26 8.70 -27.79
CA ARG A 391 11.59 9.34 -27.79
C ARG A 391 12.52 8.73 -28.83
N ARG A 392 12.52 7.41 -29.00
CA ARG A 392 13.30 6.72 -30.05
C ARG A 392 12.83 7.15 -31.45
N ALA A 393 11.52 7.15 -31.69
CA ALA A 393 10.94 7.55 -32.97
C ALA A 393 11.23 9.03 -33.31
N LEU A 394 11.17 9.93 -32.32
CA LEU A 394 11.55 11.33 -32.47
C LEU A 394 13.04 11.48 -32.85
N HIS A 395 13.92 10.74 -32.17
CA HIS A 395 15.35 10.75 -32.46
C HIS A 395 15.64 10.27 -33.88
N GLU A 396 15.04 9.15 -34.30
CA GLU A 396 15.21 8.60 -35.65
C GLU A 396 14.74 9.57 -36.74
N LEU A 397 13.61 10.27 -36.53
CA LEU A 397 13.16 11.30 -37.48
C LEU A 397 14.08 12.53 -37.50
N THR A 398 14.60 12.93 -36.35
CA THR A 398 15.52 14.07 -36.24
C THR A 398 16.87 13.77 -36.89
N GLU A 399 17.42 12.56 -36.71
CA GLU A 399 18.64 12.11 -37.39
C GLU A 399 18.45 11.97 -38.91
N ALA A 400 17.25 11.56 -39.33
CA ALA A 400 16.87 11.56 -40.75
C ALA A 400 16.79 12.99 -41.35
N GLY A 401 16.88 14.03 -40.52
CA GLY A 401 16.87 15.43 -40.90
C GLY A 401 15.49 16.05 -40.99
N ALA A 402 14.47 15.43 -40.37
CA ALA A 402 13.12 15.95 -40.27
C ALA A 402 12.88 16.70 -38.96
N HIS A 403 11.98 17.67 -38.98
CA HIS A 403 11.51 18.35 -37.77
C HIS A 403 10.24 17.66 -37.29
N ALA A 404 10.33 16.96 -36.16
CA ALA A 404 9.21 16.32 -35.50
C ALA A 404 9.17 16.74 -34.02
N ARG A 405 8.01 16.60 -33.39
CA ARG A 405 7.80 16.86 -31.96
C ARG A 405 6.88 15.81 -31.34
N LEU A 406 6.97 15.68 -30.01
CA LEU A 406 6.12 14.80 -29.22
C LEU A 406 5.12 15.63 -28.43
N GLU A 407 3.85 15.25 -28.48
CA GLU A 407 2.79 15.80 -27.63
C GLU A 407 2.25 14.70 -26.72
N GLU A 408 2.09 15.03 -25.45
CA GLU A 408 1.55 14.11 -24.43
C GLU A 408 0.03 14.03 -24.55
N GLU A 409 -0.48 12.83 -24.73
CA GLU A 409 -1.90 12.52 -24.71
C GLU A 409 -2.27 12.15 -23.27
N ARG A 410 -3.07 13.02 -22.64
CA ARG A 410 -3.50 12.88 -21.23
C ARG A 410 -4.70 11.97 -21.06
#